data_AF-A0A087SJ81-F1
#
_entry.id   AF-A0A087SJ81-F1
#
_cell.length_a   1.000
_cell.length_b   1.000
_cell.length_c   1.000
_cell.angle_alpha   90.00
_cell.angle_beta   90.00
_cell.angle_gamma   90.00
#
_symmetry.space_group_name_H-M   'P 1'
#
loop_
_entity.id
_entity.type
_entity.pdbx_description
1 polymer ?
#
loop_
_entity_poly.entity_id
_entity_poly.type
_entity_poly.pdbx_seq_one_letter_code
_entity_poly.pdbx_strand_id
1 'polypeptide(L)'
;MGQVRAAARAVEAEVVGGAQDGEEGSWDEGGDDDADMDPEKAQPDPEAFPLPQAYQQTLRRSLTLGGIGLHTGEYAYVRVRPALAGEGRYFVRVPPGTNAGRFVVEEPEPRTLEDLDIDAPEDDPYEDERSEVFFEWLAARGAGYEGNLDDFSEEHGKDFEALFNKEDALDDSTLPDEEVQARGAHEAWVPACIASASAASAHHTKLQREDVSILSPEALLSTLEACGIDNARIEIEGGSEVPVIDGSAMGWAVELRSVGVRPCGPQSTRAVWLSPPQPLTVGDGDAFITFYPGDVMKLTAGVEFEAPAIGRQWHTWSPDQDEHFRYEVAPARRCFDSPEEVEALTQEGLLRGGADFVALVAQGQDWYDDSLLRFPVDDSEAARHAIQSLLGVLALAALPGSRALPLGHTVMYRAGLPLQLEFARALRRELTQLAAETGAEVGGW
;
A
#
# COMPACT_ATOMS: atom_id res chain seq x y z
N MET A 1 -16.23 -7.03 28.49
CA MET A 1 -14.96 -7.50 29.12
C MET A 1 -14.85 -9.03 29.23
N GLY A 2 -15.89 -9.78 29.65
CA GLY A 2 -15.81 -11.24 29.78
C GLY A 2 -15.76 -12.01 28.44
N GLN A 3 -16.50 -11.55 27.43
CA GLN A 3 -16.55 -12.19 26.10
C GLN A 3 -15.31 -11.91 25.24
N VAL A 4 -14.68 -10.73 25.42
CA VAL A 4 -13.42 -10.33 24.77
C VAL A 4 -12.25 -11.23 25.18
N ARG A 5 -12.18 -11.63 26.46
CA ARG A 5 -11.17 -12.58 26.95
C ARG A 5 -11.40 -14.02 26.47
N ALA A 6 -12.64 -14.37 26.10
CA ALA A 6 -12.97 -15.70 25.62
C ALA A 6 -12.60 -15.87 24.13
N ALA A 7 -12.81 -14.83 23.32
CA ALA A 7 -12.37 -14.82 21.91
C ALA A 7 -10.82 -14.84 21.79
N ALA A 8 -10.11 -14.06 22.61
CA ALA A 8 -8.64 -14.05 22.62
C ALA A 8 -8.02 -15.39 23.00
N ARG A 9 -8.65 -16.14 23.93
CA ARG A 9 -8.19 -17.48 24.34
C ARG A 9 -8.51 -18.59 23.33
N ALA A 10 -9.52 -18.40 22.48
CA ALA A 10 -9.85 -19.38 21.45
C ALA A 10 -8.81 -19.38 20.32
N VAL A 11 -8.32 -18.18 19.93
CA VAL A 11 -7.24 -18.02 18.94
C VAL A 11 -5.90 -18.58 19.45
N GLU A 12 -5.62 -18.42 20.75
CA GLU A 12 -4.40 -18.93 21.39
C GLU A 12 -4.36 -20.48 21.44
N ALA A 13 -5.52 -21.16 21.43
CA ALA A 13 -5.62 -22.62 21.55
C ALA A 13 -5.46 -23.37 20.22
N GLU A 14 -5.77 -22.74 19.07
CA GLU A 14 -5.58 -23.35 17.75
C GLU A 14 -4.13 -23.26 17.26
N VAL A 15 -3.36 -22.26 17.70
CA VAL A 15 -1.95 -22.05 17.29
C VAL A 15 -0.97 -23.01 17.99
N VAL A 16 -1.34 -23.58 19.14
CA VAL A 16 -0.43 -24.40 19.97
C VAL A 16 -0.64 -25.92 19.77
N GLY A 17 -1.68 -26.34 19.03
CA GLY A 17 -2.06 -27.75 18.87
C GLY A 17 -1.26 -28.59 17.88
N GLY A 18 -0.27 -28.01 17.19
CA GLY A 18 0.45 -28.65 16.09
C GLY A 18 1.94 -28.91 16.34
N ALA A 19 2.33 -29.41 17.52
CA ALA A 19 3.71 -29.85 17.73
C ALA A 19 3.81 -30.95 18.81
N GLN A 20 3.93 -32.21 18.35
CA GLN A 20 4.48 -33.43 19.00
C GLN A 20 3.98 -34.63 18.18
N ASP A 21 4.73 -35.64 17.75
CA ASP A 21 6.03 -36.26 18.08
C ASP A 21 6.61 -36.80 16.73
N GLY A 22 7.88 -37.06 16.45
CA GLY A 22 9.07 -37.40 17.22
C GLY A 22 9.83 -38.46 16.39
N GLU A 23 11.15 -38.37 16.27
CA GLU A 23 12.07 -39.54 16.28
C GLU A 23 13.53 -39.09 16.26
N GLU A 24 14.26 -39.55 17.28
CA GLU A 24 15.68 -39.33 17.53
C GLU A 24 16.54 -40.14 16.55
N GLY A 25 17.59 -39.54 16.00
CA GLY A 25 18.55 -40.21 15.14
C GLY A 25 19.96 -39.64 15.22
N SER A 26 20.77 -40.26 16.08
CA SER A 26 22.22 -40.50 15.98
C SER A 26 23.15 -39.38 15.47
N TRP A 27 24.00 -38.88 16.38
CA TRP A 27 25.20 -38.11 16.06
C TRP A 27 26.30 -39.06 15.56
N ASP A 28 26.80 -38.85 14.35
CA ASP A 28 28.09 -39.37 13.91
C ASP A 28 28.93 -38.22 13.34
N GLU A 29 30.15 -38.12 13.88
CA GLU A 29 31.19 -37.16 13.52
C GLU A 29 31.79 -37.47 12.14
N GLY A 30 32.08 -36.43 11.35
CA GLY A 30 33.10 -36.54 10.31
C GLY A 30 32.98 -35.53 9.17
N GLY A 31 34.02 -34.71 9.03
CA GLY A 31 34.43 -34.17 7.73
C GLY A 31 34.48 -32.66 7.64
N ASP A 32 35.65 -32.09 7.95
CA ASP A 32 36.10 -30.80 7.46
C ASP A 32 35.89 -30.71 5.94
N ASP A 33 35.29 -29.61 5.48
CA ASP A 33 35.61 -28.97 4.20
C ASP A 33 35.25 -27.49 4.32
N ASP A 34 36.26 -26.71 4.71
CA ASP A 34 36.32 -25.26 4.52
C ASP A 34 36.20 -24.97 3.02
N ALA A 35 34.98 -24.67 2.56
CA ALA A 35 34.73 -24.07 1.26
C ALA A 35 34.48 -22.57 1.45
N ASP A 36 35.51 -21.80 1.10
CA ASP A 36 35.53 -20.34 0.95
C ASP A 36 34.20 -19.80 0.38
N MET A 37 33.40 -19.16 1.24
CA MET A 37 32.30 -18.29 0.82
C MET A 37 32.90 -16.96 0.34
N ASP A 38 33.10 -16.88 -0.97
CA ASP A 38 33.47 -15.66 -1.70
C ASP A 38 32.34 -14.61 -1.55
N PRO A 39 32.53 -13.48 -0.85
CA PRO A 39 31.48 -12.51 -0.56
C PRO A 39 31.05 -11.67 -1.79
N GLU A 40 31.61 -11.91 -2.98
CA GLU A 40 31.31 -11.19 -4.22
C GLU A 40 30.24 -11.85 -5.12
N LYS A 41 29.59 -12.94 -4.68
CA LYS A 41 28.59 -13.68 -5.51
C LYS A 41 27.16 -13.75 -4.99
N ALA A 42 26.81 -13.01 -3.94
CA ALA A 42 25.41 -12.74 -3.64
C ALA A 42 24.96 -11.54 -4.47
N GLN A 43 24.69 -11.76 -5.77
CA GLN A 43 23.91 -10.79 -6.53
C GLN A 43 22.51 -10.74 -5.91
N PRO A 44 22.03 -9.59 -5.41
CA PRO A 44 20.67 -9.48 -4.90
C PRO A 44 19.72 -9.77 -6.05
N ASP A 45 18.71 -10.58 -5.76
CA ASP A 45 17.63 -10.89 -6.68
C ASP A 45 17.07 -9.60 -7.31
N PRO A 46 17.14 -9.43 -8.65
CA PRO A 46 16.61 -8.26 -9.34
C PRO A 46 15.07 -8.16 -9.26
N GLU A 47 14.38 -9.22 -8.85
CA GLU A 47 12.93 -9.28 -8.70
C GLU A 47 12.43 -8.77 -7.34
N ALA A 48 13.30 -8.75 -6.33
CA ALA A 48 12.94 -8.34 -4.99
C ALA A 48 12.90 -6.81 -4.86
N PHE A 49 11.77 -6.25 -4.41
CA PHE A 49 11.76 -4.89 -3.88
C PHE A 49 12.82 -4.78 -2.76
N PRO A 50 13.56 -3.66 -2.68
CA PRO A 50 14.70 -3.59 -1.78
C PRO A 50 14.23 -3.77 -0.33
N LEU A 51 14.70 -4.85 0.31
CA LEU A 51 14.52 -5.07 1.74
C LEU A 51 14.88 -3.79 2.51
N PRO A 52 14.12 -3.45 3.57
CA PRO A 52 14.37 -2.25 4.35
C PRO A 52 15.83 -2.19 4.80
N GLN A 53 16.58 -1.27 4.21
CA GLN A 53 18.01 -1.15 4.45
C GLN A 53 18.30 -0.40 5.76
N ALA A 54 19.56 -0.47 6.19
CA ALA A 54 20.06 0.31 7.33
C ALA A 54 19.93 1.83 7.15
N TYR A 55 19.70 2.29 5.92
CA TYR A 55 19.58 3.70 5.56
C TYR A 55 18.15 4.06 5.17
N GLN A 56 17.76 5.31 5.45
CA GLN A 56 16.51 5.88 4.97
C GLN A 56 16.43 5.82 3.44
N GLN A 57 15.24 5.52 2.93
CA GLN A 57 15.01 5.31 1.50
C GLN A 57 14.14 6.42 0.91
N THR A 58 14.39 6.73 -0.36
CA THR A 58 13.62 7.66 -1.19
C THR A 58 13.51 7.11 -2.60
N LEU A 59 12.74 7.77 -3.46
CA LEU A 59 12.59 7.36 -4.85
C LEU A 59 13.89 7.62 -5.62
N ARG A 60 14.16 6.82 -6.64
CA ARG A 60 15.26 7.09 -7.57
C ARG A 60 14.90 8.19 -8.56
N ARG A 61 13.66 8.15 -9.08
CA ARG A 61 13.09 9.13 -10.02
C ARG A 61 11.65 9.46 -9.63
N SER A 62 11.09 10.53 -10.19
CA SER A 62 9.70 10.89 -9.94
C SER A 62 8.72 10.10 -10.79
N LEU A 63 7.62 9.68 -10.17
CA LEU A 63 6.44 9.15 -10.85
C LEU A 63 5.34 10.21 -10.86
N THR A 64 4.48 10.20 -11.86
CA THR A 64 3.33 11.11 -11.94
C THR A 64 2.10 10.35 -12.40
N LEU A 65 1.03 10.39 -11.61
CA LEU A 65 -0.27 9.85 -11.98
C LEU A 65 -1.33 10.94 -11.93
N GLY A 66 -2.27 10.87 -12.88
CA GLY A 66 -3.42 11.76 -12.95
C GLY A 66 -4.71 10.97 -12.84
N GLY A 67 -5.72 11.54 -12.21
CA GLY A 67 -7.04 10.92 -12.19
C GLY A 67 -8.04 11.73 -11.38
N ILE A 68 -9.24 11.20 -11.27
CA ILE A 68 -10.35 11.83 -10.56
C ILE A 68 -10.26 11.48 -9.07
N GLY A 69 -10.48 12.47 -8.20
CA GLY A 69 -10.69 12.23 -6.77
C GLY A 69 -12.07 11.60 -6.53
N LEU A 70 -12.11 10.51 -5.76
CA LEU A 70 -13.35 9.76 -5.53
C LEU A 70 -14.46 10.62 -4.93
N HIS A 71 -14.14 11.40 -3.89
CA HIS A 71 -15.14 12.18 -3.15
C HIS A 71 -15.41 13.56 -3.76
N THR A 72 -14.37 14.22 -4.24
CA THR A 72 -14.43 15.58 -4.80
C THR A 72 -14.97 15.58 -6.23
N GLY A 73 -14.69 14.53 -7.01
CA GLY A 73 -14.94 14.50 -8.45
C GLY A 73 -14.02 15.44 -9.24
N GLU A 74 -13.02 16.04 -8.60
CA GLU A 74 -12.07 16.93 -9.23
C GLU A 74 -10.89 16.12 -9.77
N TYR A 75 -10.40 16.48 -10.96
CA TYR A 75 -9.21 15.88 -11.51
C TYR A 75 -7.96 16.44 -10.81
N ALA A 76 -7.07 15.56 -10.38
CA ALA A 76 -5.81 15.91 -9.77
C ALA A 76 -4.63 15.18 -10.43
N TYR A 77 -3.49 15.86 -10.50
CA TYR A 77 -2.22 15.26 -10.91
C TYR A 77 -1.31 15.20 -9.70
N VAL A 78 -0.89 14.00 -9.33
CA VAL A 78 -0.02 13.75 -8.19
C VAL A 78 1.32 13.23 -8.69
N ARG A 79 2.38 13.95 -8.32
CA ARG A 79 3.76 13.60 -8.64
C ARG A 79 4.52 13.30 -7.35
N VAL A 80 5.11 12.11 -7.27
CA VAL A 80 5.93 11.72 -6.11
C VAL A 80 7.39 11.86 -6.50
N ARG A 81 8.17 12.58 -5.70
CA ARG A 81 9.57 12.92 -5.98
C ARG A 81 10.49 12.49 -4.86
N PRO A 82 11.78 12.28 -5.18
CA PRO A 82 12.80 12.08 -4.16
C PRO A 82 12.86 13.26 -3.18
N ALA A 83 13.12 12.97 -1.90
CA ALA A 83 13.24 13.96 -0.83
C ALA A 83 14.51 13.72 -0.01
N LEU A 84 14.95 14.74 0.75
CA LEU A 84 16.16 14.62 1.56
C LEU A 84 15.92 13.73 2.78
N ALA A 85 17.00 13.14 3.30
CA ALA A 85 16.94 12.39 4.55
C ALA A 85 16.37 13.25 5.70
N GLY A 86 15.45 12.68 6.47
CA GLY A 86 14.77 13.35 7.58
C GLY A 86 13.62 14.27 7.17
N GLU A 87 13.38 14.50 5.87
CA GLU A 87 12.21 15.26 5.40
C GLU A 87 10.91 14.46 5.41
N GLY A 88 10.96 13.16 5.67
CA GLY A 88 9.76 12.33 5.74
C GLY A 88 8.90 12.43 4.49
N ARG A 89 7.61 12.14 4.63
CA ARG A 89 6.62 12.27 3.57
C ARG A 89 5.84 13.56 3.75
N TYR A 90 5.70 14.36 2.69
CA TYR A 90 4.93 15.60 2.74
C TYR A 90 4.28 15.93 1.41
N PHE A 91 3.11 16.56 1.47
CA PHE A 91 2.38 17.01 0.30
C PHE A 91 2.63 18.50 0.03
N VAL A 92 2.74 18.88 -1.23
CA VAL A 92 2.93 20.26 -1.70
C VAL A 92 1.88 20.58 -2.74
N ARG A 93 1.14 21.68 -2.55
CA ARG A 93 0.21 22.20 -3.57
C ARG A 93 1.02 22.95 -4.61
N VAL A 94 0.96 22.50 -5.87
CA VAL A 94 1.65 23.15 -6.98
C VAL A 94 0.66 23.88 -7.89
N PRO A 95 1.07 24.99 -8.54
CA PRO A 95 0.23 25.70 -9.49
C PRO A 95 -0.15 24.84 -10.70
N PRO A 96 -1.30 25.11 -11.35
CA PRO A 96 -1.69 24.48 -12.59
C PRO A 96 -0.60 24.57 -13.68
N GLY A 97 -0.38 23.49 -14.42
CA GLY A 97 0.63 23.35 -15.46
C GLY A 97 2.00 22.82 -14.99
N THR A 98 2.19 22.59 -13.68
CA THR A 98 3.47 22.10 -13.13
C THR A 98 3.69 20.61 -13.42
N ASN A 99 2.67 19.81 -13.14
CA ASN A 99 2.60 18.37 -13.38
C ASN A 99 1.81 18.07 -14.67
N ALA A 100 0.74 18.81 -14.96
CA ALA A 100 -0.09 18.60 -16.15
C ALA A 100 0.69 18.72 -17.47
N GLY A 101 1.67 19.62 -17.54
CA GLY A 101 2.52 19.78 -18.75
C GLY A 101 3.47 18.61 -19.02
N ARG A 102 3.50 17.60 -18.14
CA ARG A 102 4.24 16.35 -18.35
C ARG A 102 3.35 15.20 -18.81
N PHE A 103 2.03 15.36 -18.73
CA PHE A 103 1.10 14.55 -19.50
C PHE A 103 1.07 15.16 -20.89
N VAL A 104 1.82 14.57 -21.83
CA VAL A 104 1.50 14.77 -23.23
C VAL A 104 0.20 14.00 -23.46
N VAL A 105 -0.93 14.64 -23.19
CA VAL A 105 -2.18 14.20 -23.82
C VAL A 105 -2.00 14.62 -25.26
N GLU A 106 -1.61 13.70 -26.14
CA GLU A 106 -1.84 13.90 -27.56
C GLU A 106 -3.35 14.15 -27.69
N GLU A 107 -3.73 15.38 -28.04
CA GLU A 107 -5.13 15.67 -28.37
C GLU A 107 -5.51 14.65 -29.45
N PRO A 108 -6.49 13.77 -29.20
CA PRO A 108 -6.86 12.82 -30.22
C PRO A 108 -7.39 13.64 -31.39
N GLU A 109 -6.68 13.63 -32.53
CA GLU A 109 -7.22 14.22 -33.75
C GLU A 109 -8.63 13.65 -33.96
N PRO A 110 -9.62 14.49 -34.31
CA PRO A 110 -11.00 14.05 -34.44
C PRO A 110 -11.10 13.02 -35.58
N ARG A 111 -11.04 11.73 -35.24
CA ARG A 111 -11.22 10.63 -36.19
C ARG A 111 -12.70 10.58 -36.58
N THR A 112 -12.98 10.62 -37.87
CA THR A 112 -14.34 10.45 -38.39
C THR A 112 -14.68 8.96 -38.46
N LEU A 113 -15.98 8.63 -38.46
CA LEU A 113 -16.46 7.25 -38.49
C LEU A 113 -15.99 6.44 -39.73
N GLU A 114 -15.48 7.14 -40.75
CA GLU A 114 -14.88 6.56 -41.97
C GLU A 114 -13.41 6.14 -41.79
N ASP A 115 -12.76 6.55 -40.69
CA ASP A 115 -11.38 6.19 -40.32
C ASP A 115 -11.29 4.94 -39.42
N LEU A 116 -12.43 4.25 -39.19
CA LEU A 116 -12.54 3.00 -38.43
C LEU A 116 -12.32 1.77 -39.34
N ASP A 117 -11.31 1.81 -40.21
CA ASP A 117 -10.71 0.57 -40.72
C ASP A 117 -9.57 0.23 -39.76
N ILE A 118 -9.81 -0.82 -38.96
CA ILE A 118 -8.97 -1.25 -37.84
C ILE A 118 -7.65 -1.74 -38.41
N ASP A 119 -6.61 -0.91 -38.28
CA ASP A 119 -5.28 -1.36 -37.89
C ASP A 119 -4.85 -0.44 -36.75
N ALA A 120 -4.81 -1.00 -35.53
CA ALA A 120 -4.42 -0.30 -34.32
C ALA A 120 -2.98 0.21 -34.45
N PRO A 121 -2.64 1.43 -33.97
CA PRO A 121 -1.25 1.78 -33.76
C PRO A 121 -0.74 0.99 -32.55
N GLU A 122 0.07 -0.03 -32.83
CA GLU A 122 1.07 -0.59 -31.93
C GLU A 122 2.05 0.52 -31.53
N ASP A 123 2.38 0.61 -30.23
CA ASP A 123 3.55 1.25 -29.59
C ASP A 123 3.12 1.83 -28.21
N ASP A 124 2.74 1.03 -27.20
CA ASP A 124 3.58 0.12 -26.40
C ASP A 124 2.87 -1.26 -26.25
N PRO A 125 3.36 -2.32 -26.89
CA PRO A 125 2.68 -3.62 -26.90
C PRO A 125 2.74 -4.36 -25.55
N TYR A 126 3.39 -3.82 -24.51
CA TYR A 126 3.62 -4.54 -23.25
C TYR A 126 2.87 -3.98 -22.04
N GLU A 127 2.26 -2.78 -22.11
CA GLU A 127 1.40 -2.29 -21.02
C GLU A 127 0.12 -3.14 -20.89
N ASP A 128 -0.48 -3.50 -22.03
CA ASP A 128 -1.67 -4.36 -22.08
C ASP A 128 -1.31 -5.80 -21.65
N GLU A 129 -0.22 -6.38 -22.17
CA GLU A 129 0.16 -7.77 -21.85
C GLU A 129 0.53 -7.96 -20.36
N ARG A 130 1.20 -6.99 -19.70
CA ARG A 130 1.59 -7.08 -18.28
C ARG A 130 0.40 -7.07 -17.33
N SER A 131 -0.59 -6.25 -17.67
CA SER A 131 -1.87 -6.18 -16.97
C SER A 131 -2.70 -7.44 -17.25
N GLU A 132 -2.77 -7.88 -18.51
CA GLU A 132 -3.53 -9.05 -18.95
C GLU A 132 -3.07 -10.35 -18.30
N VAL A 133 -1.76 -10.63 -18.22
CA VAL A 133 -1.27 -11.87 -17.59
C VAL A 133 -1.58 -11.91 -16.09
N PHE A 134 -1.48 -10.77 -15.40
CA PHE A 134 -1.88 -10.66 -14.01
C PHE A 134 -3.40 -10.85 -13.83
N PHE A 135 -4.21 -10.26 -14.71
CA PHE A 135 -5.67 -10.45 -14.67
C PHE A 135 -6.09 -11.86 -15.05
N GLU A 136 -5.38 -12.52 -15.97
CA GLU A 136 -5.58 -13.94 -16.30
C GLU A 136 -5.18 -14.84 -15.13
N TRP A 137 -4.10 -14.53 -14.43
CA TRP A 137 -3.73 -15.25 -13.21
C TRP A 137 -4.76 -15.04 -12.11
N LEU A 138 -5.23 -13.80 -11.88
CA LEU A 138 -6.31 -13.53 -10.92
C LEU A 138 -7.60 -14.26 -11.32
N ALA A 139 -7.93 -14.31 -12.60
CA ALA A 139 -9.07 -15.05 -13.12
C ALA A 139 -8.90 -16.58 -12.96
N ALA A 140 -7.69 -17.10 -13.18
CA ALA A 140 -7.36 -18.50 -12.99
C ALA A 140 -7.37 -18.89 -11.51
N ARG A 141 -6.83 -18.04 -10.63
CA ARG A 141 -7.03 -18.14 -9.18
C ARG A 141 -8.51 -18.21 -8.91
N GLY A 142 -9.29 -17.25 -9.43
CA GLY A 142 -10.75 -17.24 -9.36
C GLY A 142 -11.46 -18.52 -9.82
N ALA A 143 -10.83 -19.28 -10.71
CA ALA A 143 -11.30 -20.58 -11.18
C ALA A 143 -10.79 -21.79 -10.36
N GLY A 144 -10.11 -21.55 -9.23
CA GLY A 144 -9.59 -22.56 -8.32
C GLY A 144 -8.10 -22.89 -8.50
N TYR A 145 -7.32 -22.03 -9.14
CA TYR A 145 -5.87 -22.18 -9.22
C TYR A 145 -5.20 -21.85 -7.89
N GLU A 146 -4.40 -22.78 -7.35
CA GLU A 146 -3.70 -22.65 -6.06
C GLU A 146 -2.21 -22.26 -6.20
N GLY A 147 -1.66 -22.24 -7.43
CA GLY A 147 -0.29 -21.82 -7.68
C GLY A 147 -0.10 -20.32 -7.55
N ASN A 148 1.13 -19.90 -7.25
CA ASN A 148 1.48 -18.48 -7.26
C ASN A 148 1.57 -17.95 -8.70
N LEU A 149 1.86 -16.66 -8.87
CA LEU A 149 1.91 -16.03 -10.19
C LEU A 149 3.05 -16.61 -11.06
N ASP A 150 4.14 -17.03 -10.43
CA ASP A 150 5.31 -17.60 -11.12
C ASP A 150 4.99 -19.02 -11.63
N ASP A 151 4.33 -19.84 -10.81
CA ASP A 151 3.81 -21.15 -11.21
C ASP A 151 2.84 -21.03 -12.39
N PHE A 152 1.99 -19.99 -12.39
CA PHE A 152 1.01 -19.75 -13.45
C PHE A 152 1.69 -19.32 -14.76
N SER A 153 2.68 -18.44 -14.63
CA SER A 153 3.54 -17.96 -15.71
C SER A 153 4.25 -19.12 -16.41
N GLU A 154 4.86 -20.04 -15.62
CA GLU A 154 5.51 -21.24 -16.14
C GLU A 154 4.51 -22.21 -16.81
N GLU A 155 3.35 -22.44 -16.20
CA GLU A 155 2.35 -23.40 -16.70
C GLU A 155 1.65 -22.93 -17.98
N HIS A 156 1.41 -21.62 -18.13
CA HIS A 156 0.70 -21.05 -19.27
C HIS A 156 1.65 -20.55 -20.37
N GLY A 157 2.96 -20.78 -20.22
CA GLY A 157 3.99 -20.37 -21.18
C GLY A 157 4.04 -18.86 -21.39
N LYS A 158 3.55 -18.10 -20.41
CA LYS A 158 3.55 -16.65 -20.39
C LYS A 158 4.68 -16.22 -19.48
N ASP A 159 5.87 -16.08 -20.05
CA ASP A 159 7.10 -15.71 -19.33
C ASP A 159 6.93 -14.31 -18.72
N PHE A 160 6.39 -14.28 -17.50
CA PHE A 160 6.11 -13.08 -16.75
C PHE A 160 7.42 -12.34 -16.43
N GLU A 161 8.48 -13.08 -16.10
CA GLU A 161 9.84 -12.54 -15.99
C GLU A 161 10.22 -11.79 -17.26
N ALA A 162 10.05 -12.38 -18.44
CA ALA A 162 10.35 -11.71 -19.70
C ALA A 162 9.34 -10.60 -20.09
N LEU A 163 8.08 -10.62 -19.66
CA LEU A 163 7.14 -9.53 -19.97
C LEU A 163 7.41 -8.27 -19.12
N PHE A 164 7.99 -8.45 -17.94
CA PHE A 164 8.42 -7.37 -17.06
C PHE A 164 9.92 -7.02 -17.19
N ASN A 165 10.75 -7.93 -17.74
CA ASN A 165 12.20 -7.76 -17.99
C ASN A 165 12.61 -7.74 -19.48
N LYS A 166 11.70 -7.84 -20.46
CA LYS A 166 12.07 -7.71 -21.89
C LYS A 166 12.57 -6.29 -22.14
N GLU A 167 13.72 -6.24 -22.81
CA GLU A 167 14.64 -5.12 -23.08
C GLU A 167 14.05 -3.90 -23.80
N ASP A 168 12.73 -3.70 -23.83
CA ASP A 168 12.06 -2.48 -24.28
C ASP A 168 11.33 -1.73 -23.16
N ALA A 169 11.32 -2.24 -21.92
CA ALA A 169 11.39 -1.31 -20.79
C ALA A 169 12.75 -0.63 -20.92
N LEU A 170 12.78 0.63 -21.39
CA LEU A 170 13.94 1.52 -21.36
C LEU A 170 14.83 1.09 -20.20
N ASP A 171 16.05 0.62 -20.47
CA ASP A 171 17.03 0.23 -19.45
C ASP A 171 17.31 1.44 -18.54
N ASP A 172 16.41 1.62 -17.58
CA ASP A 172 16.31 2.77 -16.72
C ASP A 172 17.30 2.68 -15.57
N SER A 173 17.99 1.54 -15.50
CA SER A 173 19.19 1.38 -14.70
C SER A 173 20.29 2.37 -15.14
N THR A 174 20.25 2.86 -16.38
CA THR A 174 21.21 3.82 -16.95
C THR A 174 20.81 5.30 -16.82
N LEU A 175 19.54 5.61 -16.54
CA LEU A 175 19.13 7.00 -16.35
C LEU A 175 19.62 7.53 -14.99
N PRO A 176 20.13 8.77 -14.95
CA PRO A 176 20.63 9.34 -13.71
C PRO A 176 19.51 9.51 -12.69
N ASP A 177 19.85 9.32 -11.42
CA ASP A 177 18.96 9.64 -10.30
C ASP A 177 18.46 11.08 -10.42
N GLU A 178 17.18 11.29 -10.15
CA GLU A 178 16.62 12.65 -10.12
C GLU A 178 17.22 13.41 -8.93
N GLU A 179 17.69 14.63 -9.18
CA GLU A 179 18.19 15.52 -8.14
C GLU A 179 17.07 15.85 -7.15
N VAL A 180 17.40 15.71 -5.86
CA VAL A 180 16.49 16.07 -4.78
C VAL A 180 16.35 17.59 -4.74
N GLN A 181 15.11 18.08 -4.82
CA GLN A 181 14.82 19.49 -4.71
C GLN A 181 14.53 19.88 -3.27
N ALA A 182 15.32 20.82 -2.74
CA ALA A 182 15.07 21.38 -1.42
C ALA A 182 13.73 22.13 -1.38
N ARG A 183 13.03 22.04 -0.25
CA ARG A 183 11.77 22.76 -0.03
C ARG A 183 11.94 24.27 -0.19
N GLY A 184 11.08 24.89 -0.99
CA GLY A 184 11.03 26.33 -1.16
C GLY A 184 10.49 27.04 0.10
N ALA A 185 10.99 28.23 0.40
CA ALA A 185 10.63 28.98 1.62
C ALA A 185 9.15 29.42 1.69
N HIS A 186 8.43 29.43 0.56
CA HIS A 186 7.05 29.91 0.44
C HIS A 186 6.10 28.88 -0.16
N GLU A 187 6.49 27.60 -0.18
CA GLU A 187 5.63 26.55 -0.72
C GLU A 187 4.46 26.27 0.24
N ALA A 188 3.28 26.04 -0.32
CA ALA A 188 2.11 25.61 0.43
C ALA A 188 2.19 24.08 0.61
N TRP A 189 2.50 23.62 1.82
CA TRP A 189 2.74 22.20 2.11
C TRP A 189 2.09 21.71 3.41
N VAL A 190 1.84 20.41 3.49
CA VAL A 190 1.34 19.71 4.69
C VAL A 190 2.17 18.44 4.92
N PRO A 191 2.71 18.20 6.14
CA PRO A 191 3.40 16.94 6.44
C PRO A 191 2.40 15.77 6.39
N ALA A 192 2.80 14.61 5.88
CA ALA A 192 2.02 13.39 6.00
C ALA A 192 2.24 12.76 7.38
N CYS A 193 1.76 13.44 8.42
CA CYS A 193 1.88 12.98 9.81
C CYS A 193 0.56 13.07 10.56
N ILE A 194 0.44 12.27 11.62
CA ILE A 194 -0.79 12.10 12.40
C ILE A 194 -1.27 13.41 13.05
N ALA A 195 -0.37 14.37 13.31
CA ALA A 195 -0.73 15.67 13.86
C ALA A 195 -1.54 16.54 12.89
N SER A 196 -1.33 16.36 11.59
CA SER A 196 -2.08 17.03 10.52
C SER A 196 -3.32 16.24 10.06
N ALA A 197 -3.48 15.01 10.56
CA ALA A 197 -4.47 14.07 10.06
C ALA A 197 -5.75 14.03 10.89
N SER A 198 -6.88 14.00 10.18
CA SER A 198 -8.23 13.85 10.74
C SER A 198 -9.10 12.99 9.83
N ALA A 199 -10.11 12.33 10.39
CA ALA A 199 -11.16 11.72 9.59
C ALA A 199 -12.03 12.86 9.04
N ALA A 200 -12.09 13.01 7.72
CA ALA A 200 -13.03 13.97 7.11
C ALA A 200 -14.43 13.38 7.01
N SER A 201 -14.52 12.06 6.84
CA SER A 201 -15.73 11.26 7.06
C SER A 201 -15.34 9.87 7.58
N ALA A 202 -16.31 8.96 7.69
CA ALA A 202 -16.01 7.54 7.95
C ALA A 202 -15.23 6.87 6.79
N HIS A 203 -15.20 7.49 5.61
CA HIS A 203 -14.72 6.89 4.36
C HIS A 203 -13.43 7.53 3.81
N HIS A 204 -12.95 8.65 4.33
CA HIS A 204 -11.63 9.16 3.94
C HIS A 204 -10.98 10.03 5.01
N THR A 205 -9.65 10.07 4.94
CA THR A 205 -8.75 10.87 5.75
C THR A 205 -8.47 12.19 5.07
N LYS A 206 -8.24 13.21 5.89
CA LYS A 206 -7.82 14.52 5.47
C LYS A 206 -6.56 14.93 6.21
N LEU A 207 -5.58 15.41 5.47
CA LEU A 207 -4.41 16.12 5.98
C LEU A 207 -4.67 17.61 5.84
N GLN A 208 -4.45 18.36 6.92
CA GLN A 208 -4.62 19.80 6.90
C GLN A 208 -3.49 20.52 7.64
N ARG A 209 -2.98 21.57 7.00
CA ARG A 209 -2.11 22.56 7.62
C ARG A 209 -2.38 23.91 7.00
N GLU A 210 -2.67 24.90 7.84
CA GLU A 210 -2.97 26.27 7.39
C GLU A 210 -4.05 26.23 6.29
N ASP A 211 -3.75 26.76 5.11
CA ASP A 211 -4.67 26.79 3.96
C ASP A 211 -4.55 25.56 3.04
N VAL A 212 -3.66 24.61 3.35
CA VAL A 212 -3.46 23.38 2.56
C VAL A 212 -4.30 22.26 3.12
N SER A 213 -5.11 21.65 2.26
CA SER A 213 -5.93 20.47 2.56
C SER A 213 -5.68 19.41 1.50
N ILE A 214 -5.43 18.18 1.92
CA ILE A 214 -5.29 17.00 1.06
C ILE A 214 -6.28 15.94 1.54
N LEU A 215 -7.05 15.37 0.62
CA LEU A 215 -8.03 14.32 0.88
C LEU A 215 -7.55 12.98 0.33
N SER A 216 -8.00 11.91 0.98
CA SER A 216 -7.84 10.52 0.55
C SER A 216 -6.38 10.05 0.29
N PRO A 217 -5.38 10.38 1.15
CA PRO A 217 -3.98 10.01 0.89
C PRO A 217 -3.66 8.53 1.18
N GLU A 218 -4.59 7.72 1.68
CA GLU A 218 -4.34 6.41 2.28
C GLU A 218 -3.75 5.41 1.31
N ALA A 219 -4.30 5.29 0.10
CA ALA A 219 -3.80 4.34 -0.91
C ALA A 219 -2.35 4.64 -1.27
N LEU A 220 -2.02 5.90 -1.59
CA LEU A 220 -0.66 6.33 -1.88
C LEU A 220 0.29 6.10 -0.68
N LEU A 221 -0.12 6.51 0.52
CA LEU A 221 0.71 6.35 1.72
C LEU A 221 0.92 4.87 2.08
N SER A 222 -0.05 4.01 1.83
CA SER A 222 0.07 2.57 2.04
C SER A 222 1.14 1.96 1.13
N THR A 223 1.16 2.34 -0.16
CA THR A 223 2.20 1.93 -1.10
C THR A 223 3.57 2.42 -0.69
N LEU A 224 3.70 3.69 -0.31
CA LEU A 224 4.99 4.26 0.11
C LEU A 224 5.52 3.55 1.36
N GLU A 225 4.66 3.25 2.33
CA GLU A 225 5.04 2.52 3.56
C GLU A 225 5.45 1.07 3.25
N ALA A 226 4.63 0.35 2.47
CA ALA A 226 4.89 -1.02 2.06
C ALA A 226 6.23 -1.17 1.35
N CYS A 227 6.50 -0.29 0.38
CA CYS A 227 7.75 -0.27 -0.38
C CYS A 227 8.92 0.37 0.37
N GLY A 228 8.72 0.79 1.62
CA GLY A 228 9.80 1.26 2.49
C GLY A 228 10.31 2.66 2.21
N ILE A 229 9.53 3.51 1.52
CA ILE A 229 9.88 4.90 1.27
C ILE A 229 9.69 5.74 2.53
N ASP A 230 10.79 6.19 3.12
CA ASP A 230 10.77 7.07 4.29
C ASP A 230 10.60 8.54 3.91
N ASN A 231 11.25 8.96 2.82
CA ASN A 231 11.30 10.36 2.40
C ASN A 231 10.71 10.53 1.00
N ALA A 232 9.67 11.33 0.87
CA ALA A 232 9.05 11.65 -0.42
C ALA A 232 8.38 13.03 -0.42
N ARG A 233 8.60 13.78 -1.49
CA ARG A 233 7.89 15.03 -1.78
C ARG A 233 6.74 14.71 -2.73
N ILE A 234 5.51 14.93 -2.28
CA ILE A 234 4.30 14.60 -3.04
C ILE A 234 3.66 15.89 -3.53
N GLU A 235 3.86 16.22 -4.80
CA GLU A 235 3.28 17.40 -5.45
C GLU A 235 1.88 17.08 -5.95
N ILE A 236 0.88 17.88 -5.58
CA ILE A 236 -0.49 17.75 -6.07
C ILE A 236 -0.95 19.02 -6.80
N GLU A 237 -1.46 18.83 -7.99
CA GLU A 237 -1.99 19.87 -8.88
C GLU A 237 -3.48 19.64 -9.14
N GLY A 238 -4.26 20.72 -9.26
CA GLY A 238 -5.69 20.65 -9.58
C GLY A 238 -6.52 20.40 -8.31
N GLY A 239 -7.27 19.30 -8.31
CA GLY A 239 -8.10 18.88 -7.18
C GLY A 239 -7.30 18.68 -5.89
N SER A 240 -7.97 18.79 -4.73
CA SER A 240 -7.33 18.61 -3.41
C SER A 240 -7.34 17.16 -2.90
N GLU A 241 -7.75 16.20 -3.73
CA GLU A 241 -7.85 14.79 -3.39
C GLU A 241 -6.84 13.97 -4.19
N VAL A 242 -6.19 13.01 -3.55
CA VAL A 242 -5.32 12.06 -4.26
C VAL A 242 -6.20 11.21 -5.18
N PRO A 243 -5.84 11.05 -6.47
CA PRO A 243 -6.62 10.28 -7.43
C PRO A 243 -6.93 8.86 -6.97
N VAL A 244 -8.17 8.41 -7.22
CA VAL A 244 -8.62 7.06 -6.88
C VAL A 244 -8.02 5.97 -7.78
N ILE A 245 -7.63 6.36 -9.00
CA ILE A 245 -7.13 5.47 -10.07
C ILE A 245 -8.13 4.35 -10.36
N ASP A 246 -7.94 3.16 -9.79
CA ASP A 246 -8.73 1.95 -10.02
C ASP A 246 -9.49 1.48 -8.77
N GLY A 247 -9.49 2.29 -7.70
CA GLY A 247 -10.08 1.94 -6.42
C GLY A 247 -9.13 1.28 -5.42
N SER A 248 -7.90 0.98 -5.84
CA SER A 248 -6.92 0.28 -5.01
C SER A 248 -5.57 1.02 -4.99
N ALA A 249 -4.57 0.44 -4.32
CA ALA A 249 -3.21 0.97 -4.30
C ALA A 249 -2.34 0.44 -5.47
N MET A 250 -2.91 -0.35 -6.38
CA MET A 250 -2.17 -1.06 -7.43
C MET A 250 -1.48 -0.10 -8.39
N GLY A 251 -2.18 0.89 -8.92
CA GLY A 251 -1.60 1.86 -9.85
C GLY A 251 -0.37 2.56 -9.26
N TRP A 252 -0.43 2.94 -7.97
CA TRP A 252 0.72 3.50 -7.26
C TRP A 252 1.86 2.50 -7.09
N ALA A 253 1.55 1.23 -6.82
CA ALA A 253 2.57 0.19 -6.61
C ALA A 253 3.29 -0.19 -7.90
N VAL A 254 2.59 -0.20 -9.04
CA VAL A 254 3.17 -0.42 -10.37
C VAL A 254 4.17 0.70 -10.70
N GLU A 255 3.73 1.95 -10.61
CA GLU A 255 4.58 3.11 -10.92
C GLU A 255 5.76 3.26 -9.97
N LEU A 256 5.58 2.95 -8.68
CA LEU A 256 6.69 3.03 -7.74
C LEU A 256 7.78 1.99 -8.05
N ARG A 257 7.40 0.82 -8.56
CA ARG A 257 8.36 -0.20 -9.02
C ARG A 257 9.16 0.31 -10.21
N SER A 258 8.49 0.88 -11.21
CA SER A 258 9.14 1.33 -12.46
C SER A 258 10.17 2.42 -12.21
N VAL A 259 9.89 3.34 -11.26
CA VAL A 259 10.84 4.42 -10.94
C VAL A 259 11.97 3.98 -10.01
N GLY A 260 11.77 2.94 -9.21
CA GLY A 260 12.76 2.36 -8.31
C GLY A 260 13.02 3.16 -7.02
N VAL A 261 13.71 2.51 -6.09
CA VAL A 261 14.00 3.02 -4.73
C VAL A 261 15.50 3.08 -4.51
N ARG A 262 15.97 4.10 -3.78
CA ARG A 262 17.39 4.28 -3.44
C ARG A 262 17.58 4.75 -1.98
N PRO A 263 18.72 4.43 -1.36
CA PRO A 263 19.08 5.01 -0.06
C PRO A 263 19.39 6.51 -0.20
N CYS A 264 19.03 7.30 0.81
CA CYS A 264 19.30 8.75 0.87
C CYS A 264 20.78 9.08 1.14
N GLY A 265 21.59 8.07 1.50
CA GLY A 265 23.04 8.17 1.69
C GLY A 265 23.55 7.57 3.01
N PRO A 266 24.88 7.49 3.19
CA PRO A 266 25.50 6.80 4.33
C PRO A 266 25.32 7.52 5.69
N GLN A 267 24.90 8.79 5.69
CA GLN A 267 24.64 9.57 6.91
C GLN A 267 23.19 9.50 7.39
N SER A 268 22.30 8.83 6.65
CA SER A 268 20.88 8.73 6.97
C SER A 268 20.53 7.34 7.49
N THR A 269 21.14 6.90 8.58
CA THR A 269 20.74 5.64 9.23
C THR A 269 19.28 5.72 9.65
N ARG A 270 18.51 4.66 9.34
CA ARG A 270 17.12 4.54 9.78
C ARG A 270 17.11 4.48 11.31
N ALA A 271 16.19 5.21 11.95
CA ALA A 271 16.00 5.05 13.38
C ALA A 271 15.64 3.59 13.66
N VAL A 272 16.24 3.00 14.70
CA VAL A 272 15.98 1.63 15.17
C VAL A 272 14.46 1.37 15.16
N TRP A 273 14.04 0.18 14.74
CA TRP A 273 12.63 -0.25 14.76
C TRP A 273 12.03 -0.06 16.16
N LEU A 274 11.41 1.10 16.38
CA LEU A 274 10.76 1.39 17.65
C LEU A 274 9.46 0.58 17.65
N SER A 275 9.34 -0.30 18.64
CA SER A 275 8.15 -1.11 18.87
C SER A 275 7.67 -0.90 20.30
N PRO A 276 6.38 -0.62 20.53
CA PRO A 276 5.82 -0.56 21.88
C PRO A 276 6.15 -1.85 22.65
N PRO A 277 6.70 -1.77 23.88
CA PRO A 277 7.09 -2.96 24.62
C PRO A 277 5.91 -3.71 25.25
N GLN A 278 4.70 -3.14 25.18
CA GLN A 278 3.47 -3.68 25.76
C GLN A 278 2.33 -3.61 24.75
N PRO A 279 1.32 -4.50 24.87
CA PRO A 279 0.16 -4.44 24.01
C PRO A 279 -0.56 -3.09 24.08
N LEU A 280 -0.92 -2.56 22.91
CA LEU A 280 -1.62 -1.29 22.77
C LEU A 280 -3.00 -1.55 22.15
N THR A 281 -4.07 -1.24 22.89
CA THR A 281 -5.45 -1.44 22.42
C THR A 281 -6.22 -0.13 22.38
N VAL A 282 -6.93 0.10 21.29
CA VAL A 282 -8.03 1.07 21.19
C VAL A 282 -9.29 0.33 20.73
N GLY A 283 -10.47 0.81 21.13
CA GLY A 283 -11.73 0.19 20.70
C GLY A 283 -12.94 1.06 20.98
N ASP A 284 -13.97 0.86 20.17
CA ASP A 284 -15.28 1.50 20.29
C ASP A 284 -16.38 0.47 20.05
N GLY A 285 -17.21 0.22 21.05
CA GLY A 285 -18.21 -0.85 21.03
C GLY A 285 -17.59 -2.24 20.78
N ASP A 286 -17.97 -2.86 19.66
CA ASP A 286 -17.45 -4.16 19.21
C ASP A 286 -16.22 -4.03 18.30
N ALA A 287 -15.87 -2.82 17.85
CA ALA A 287 -14.71 -2.57 17.01
C ALA A 287 -13.45 -2.36 17.85
N PHE A 288 -12.31 -2.88 17.40
CA PHE A 288 -11.05 -2.71 18.10
C PHE A 288 -9.85 -2.76 17.17
N ILE A 289 -8.74 -2.17 17.62
CA ILE A 289 -7.40 -2.38 17.09
C ILE A 289 -6.49 -2.67 18.27
N THR A 290 -5.79 -3.80 18.23
CA THR A 290 -4.80 -4.17 19.23
C THR A 290 -3.48 -4.50 18.56
N PHE A 291 -2.41 -3.88 19.03
CA PHE A 291 -1.05 -4.27 18.70
C PHE A 291 -0.47 -5.15 19.81
N TYR A 292 0.14 -6.25 19.40
CA TYR A 292 0.87 -7.19 20.24
C TYR A 292 2.36 -7.14 19.88
N PRO A 293 3.25 -6.80 20.82
CA PRO A 293 4.69 -6.79 20.55
C PRO A 293 5.18 -8.18 20.15
N GLY A 294 6.11 -8.26 19.19
CA GLY A 294 6.69 -9.51 18.73
C GLY A 294 7.82 -9.28 17.73
N ASP A 295 8.41 -10.38 17.24
CA ASP A 295 9.61 -10.32 16.39
C ASP A 295 9.30 -10.26 14.89
N VAL A 296 8.01 -10.35 14.52
CA VAL A 296 7.52 -10.38 13.13
C VAL A 296 6.48 -9.28 12.94
N MET A 297 6.59 -8.51 11.85
CA MET A 297 5.56 -7.55 11.46
C MET A 297 4.39 -8.28 10.85
N LYS A 298 3.21 -8.18 11.47
CA LYS A 298 2.00 -8.82 10.97
C LYS A 298 0.80 -7.89 11.12
N LEU A 299 -0.03 -7.82 10.09
CA LEU A 299 -1.30 -7.11 10.08
C LEU A 299 -2.43 -8.11 9.85
N THR A 300 -3.41 -8.14 10.75
CA THR A 300 -4.64 -8.92 10.56
C THR A 300 -5.84 -7.98 10.59
N ALA A 301 -6.68 -8.07 9.57
CA ALA A 301 -7.93 -7.34 9.49
C ALA A 301 -9.10 -8.31 9.47
N GLY A 302 -10.07 -8.07 10.35
CA GLY A 302 -11.39 -8.68 10.31
C GLY A 302 -12.44 -7.64 10.01
N VAL A 303 -13.25 -7.88 9.00
CA VAL A 303 -14.38 -7.03 8.62
C VAL A 303 -15.69 -7.79 8.74
N GLU A 304 -16.77 -7.07 8.97
CA GLU A 304 -18.12 -7.61 9.07
C GLU A 304 -19.08 -6.59 8.44
N PHE A 305 -19.60 -6.99 7.28
CA PHE A 305 -20.55 -6.24 6.46
C PHE A 305 -21.95 -6.85 6.61
N GLU A 306 -22.99 -6.04 6.47
CA GLU A 306 -24.38 -6.51 6.52
C GLU A 306 -24.73 -7.33 5.28
N ALA A 307 -24.13 -6.98 4.14
CA ALA A 307 -24.33 -7.65 2.88
C ALA A 307 -23.73 -9.06 2.88
N PRO A 308 -24.53 -10.12 2.67
CA PRO A 308 -24.04 -11.50 2.65
C PRO A 308 -22.97 -11.78 1.59
N ALA A 309 -22.96 -11.06 0.46
CA ALA A 309 -21.92 -11.16 -0.56
C ALA A 309 -20.50 -10.85 -0.04
N ILE A 310 -20.40 -9.97 0.97
CA ILE A 310 -19.13 -9.64 1.64
C ILE A 310 -19.00 -10.44 2.94
N GLY A 311 -20.05 -10.39 3.76
CA GLY A 311 -20.15 -11.11 5.02
C GLY A 311 -19.03 -10.78 6.00
N ARG A 312 -18.45 -11.84 6.59
CA ARG A 312 -17.37 -11.75 7.59
C ARG A 312 -16.09 -12.27 6.96
N GLN A 313 -15.12 -11.39 6.78
CA GLN A 313 -13.85 -11.73 6.15
C GLN A 313 -12.72 -11.48 7.13
N TRP A 314 -11.70 -12.34 7.07
CA TRP A 314 -10.45 -12.16 7.79
C TRP A 314 -9.29 -12.35 6.84
N HIS A 315 -8.32 -11.47 6.92
CA HIS A 315 -7.08 -11.63 6.17
C HIS A 315 -5.90 -11.23 7.05
N THR A 316 -4.77 -11.89 6.83
CA THR A 316 -3.51 -11.64 7.53
C THR A 316 -2.40 -11.50 6.51
N TRP A 317 -1.61 -10.44 6.66
CA TRP A 317 -0.48 -10.17 5.79
C TRP A 317 0.74 -9.74 6.62
N SER A 318 1.89 -10.28 6.25
CA SER A 318 3.20 -10.08 6.86
C SER A 318 4.19 -9.62 5.78
N PRO A 319 4.68 -8.36 5.84
CA PRO A 319 5.57 -7.81 4.81
C PRO A 319 6.83 -8.64 4.55
N ASP A 320 7.33 -9.36 5.56
CA ASP A 320 8.59 -10.11 5.49
C ASP A 320 8.41 -11.62 5.27
N GLN A 321 7.17 -12.14 5.33
CA GLN A 321 6.89 -13.59 5.25
C GLN A 321 5.95 -13.97 4.11
N ASP A 322 5.04 -13.07 3.74
CA ASP A 322 4.06 -13.32 2.68
C ASP A 322 4.50 -12.68 1.36
N GLU A 323 3.76 -12.95 0.29
CA GLU A 323 3.97 -12.30 -0.99
C GLU A 323 3.91 -10.76 -0.87
N HIS A 324 4.66 -10.10 -1.76
CA HIS A 324 4.86 -8.66 -1.71
C HIS A 324 3.50 -7.92 -1.75
N PHE A 325 3.44 -6.76 -1.07
CA PHE A 325 2.24 -5.91 -0.96
C PHE A 325 1.52 -5.70 -2.30
N ARG A 326 2.27 -5.59 -3.40
CA ARG A 326 1.76 -5.45 -4.78
C ARG A 326 0.77 -6.57 -5.16
N TYR A 327 1.02 -7.81 -4.76
CA TYR A 327 0.23 -8.97 -5.16
C TYR A 327 -0.87 -9.29 -4.14
N GLU A 328 -0.56 -9.17 -2.86
CA GLU A 328 -1.49 -9.58 -1.79
C GLU A 328 -2.47 -8.47 -1.38
N VAL A 329 -2.03 -7.21 -1.28
CA VAL A 329 -2.83 -6.17 -0.62
C VAL A 329 -3.21 -5.04 -1.56
N ALA A 330 -2.27 -4.56 -2.37
CA ALA A 330 -2.46 -3.44 -3.29
C ALA A 330 -3.60 -3.60 -4.32
N PRO A 331 -3.96 -4.81 -4.81
CA PRO A 331 -5.08 -4.94 -5.75
C PRO A 331 -6.44 -4.70 -5.07
N ALA A 332 -6.56 -4.78 -3.75
CA ALA A 332 -7.86 -4.82 -3.08
C ALA A 332 -8.62 -3.49 -3.15
N ARG A 333 -9.81 -3.53 -3.76
CA ARG A 333 -10.70 -2.38 -3.90
C ARG A 333 -11.58 -2.19 -2.66
N ARG A 334 -12.08 -0.96 -2.51
CA ARG A 334 -13.07 -0.66 -1.46
C ARG A 334 -14.39 -1.36 -1.75
N CYS A 335 -15.06 -1.81 -0.69
CA CYS A 335 -16.40 -2.41 -0.77
C CYS A 335 -17.48 -1.53 -0.10
N PHE A 336 -18.71 -1.59 -0.60
CA PHE A 336 -19.91 -0.98 -0.03
C PHE A 336 -20.99 -2.06 0.18
N ASP A 337 -21.78 -1.92 1.26
CA ASP A 337 -22.82 -2.87 1.66
C ASP A 337 -24.00 -2.90 0.67
N SER A 338 -24.29 -1.77 0.02
CA SER A 338 -25.44 -1.68 -0.88
C SER A 338 -25.35 -0.50 -1.86
N PRO A 339 -26.07 -0.55 -2.99
CA PRO A 339 -26.23 0.62 -3.86
C PRO A 339 -26.90 1.80 -3.14
N GLU A 340 -27.79 1.53 -2.17
CA GLU A 340 -28.43 2.55 -1.35
C GLU A 340 -27.41 3.30 -0.46
N GLU A 341 -26.39 2.61 0.06
CA GLU A 341 -25.29 3.25 0.78
C GLU A 341 -24.52 4.20 -0.13
N VAL A 342 -24.19 3.74 -1.35
CA VAL A 342 -23.52 4.57 -2.36
C VAL A 342 -24.37 5.80 -2.70
N GLU A 343 -25.68 5.63 -2.92
CA GLU A 343 -26.60 6.72 -3.20
C GLU A 343 -26.67 7.72 -2.03
N ALA A 344 -26.74 7.25 -0.79
CA ALA A 344 -26.74 8.09 0.39
C ALA A 344 -25.45 8.94 0.49
N LEU A 345 -24.28 8.32 0.27
CA LEU A 345 -23.00 9.03 0.24
C LEU A 345 -22.96 10.07 -0.89
N THR A 346 -23.48 9.75 -2.07
CA THR A 346 -23.61 10.70 -3.18
C THR A 346 -24.52 11.88 -2.82
N GLN A 347 -25.64 11.64 -2.13
CA GLN A 347 -26.55 12.69 -1.66
C GLN A 347 -25.92 13.60 -0.60
N GLU A 348 -25.02 13.07 0.23
CA GLU A 348 -24.19 13.85 1.17
C GLU A 348 -23.06 14.63 0.48
N GLY A 349 -22.91 14.46 -0.83
CA GLY A 349 -21.91 15.15 -1.64
C GLY A 349 -20.54 14.47 -1.64
N LEU A 350 -20.44 13.21 -1.20
CA LEU A 350 -19.30 12.33 -1.39
C LEU A 350 -19.45 11.55 -2.71
N LEU A 351 -18.44 10.73 -3.07
CA LEU A 351 -18.45 9.85 -4.26
C LEU A 351 -18.77 10.58 -5.58
N ARG A 352 -18.44 11.88 -5.69
CA ARG A 352 -18.71 12.67 -6.89
C ARG A 352 -17.91 12.23 -8.11
N GLY A 353 -16.79 11.53 -7.90
CA GLY A 353 -15.98 10.93 -8.95
C GLY A 353 -16.61 9.68 -9.58
N GLY A 354 -17.72 9.19 -9.02
CA GLY A 354 -18.33 7.92 -9.40
C GLY A 354 -17.69 6.76 -8.62
N ALA A 355 -18.53 5.86 -8.11
CA ALA A 355 -18.09 4.60 -7.52
C ALA A 355 -17.96 3.48 -8.57
N ASP A 356 -18.56 3.68 -9.74
CA ASP A 356 -18.52 2.75 -10.86
C ASP A 356 -17.07 2.46 -11.26
N PHE A 357 -16.73 1.19 -11.43
CA PHE A 357 -15.39 0.68 -11.79
C PHE A 357 -14.26 0.87 -10.75
N VAL A 358 -14.48 1.62 -9.67
CA VAL A 358 -13.48 1.92 -8.63
C VAL A 358 -13.86 1.38 -7.25
N ALA A 359 -15.06 0.84 -7.09
CA ALA A 359 -15.49 0.19 -5.87
C ALA A 359 -16.34 -1.05 -6.15
N LEU A 360 -16.26 -2.01 -5.26
CA LEU A 360 -17.15 -3.17 -5.24
C LEU A 360 -18.41 -2.81 -4.46
N VAL A 361 -19.57 -3.08 -5.05
CA VAL A 361 -20.86 -2.80 -4.41
C VAL A 361 -21.61 -4.11 -4.29
N ALA A 362 -21.96 -4.49 -3.07
CA ALA A 362 -22.77 -5.68 -2.84
C ALA A 362 -24.25 -5.40 -3.15
N GLN A 363 -24.99 -6.42 -3.58
CA GLN A 363 -26.42 -6.40 -3.79
C GLN A 363 -27.06 -7.63 -3.13
N GLY A 364 -27.11 -7.60 -1.79
CA GLY A 364 -27.61 -8.73 -1.01
C GLY A 364 -26.65 -9.92 -1.06
N GLN A 365 -27.04 -11.00 -1.74
CA GLN A 365 -26.22 -12.24 -1.85
C GLN A 365 -25.18 -12.17 -2.96
N ASP A 366 -25.38 -11.28 -3.94
CA ASP A 366 -24.54 -11.18 -5.12
C ASP A 366 -23.83 -9.82 -5.15
N TRP A 367 -22.88 -9.65 -6.08
CA TRP A 367 -22.24 -8.37 -6.37
C TRP A 367 -23.01 -7.62 -7.45
N TYR A 368 -23.01 -6.29 -7.40
CA TYR A 368 -23.59 -5.46 -8.44
C TYR A 368 -22.85 -5.63 -9.78
N ASP A 369 -21.53 -5.75 -9.71
CA ASP A 369 -20.65 -6.11 -10.82
C ASP A 369 -19.55 -7.03 -10.30
N ASP A 370 -19.68 -8.33 -10.57
CA ASP A 370 -18.74 -9.37 -10.15
C ASP A 370 -17.45 -9.38 -10.99
N SER A 371 -17.45 -8.78 -12.18
CA SER A 371 -16.27 -8.67 -13.04
C SER A 371 -15.16 -7.81 -12.44
N LEU A 372 -15.51 -7.01 -11.43
CA LEU A 372 -14.58 -6.15 -10.70
C LEU A 372 -13.84 -6.88 -9.55
N LEU A 373 -14.27 -8.08 -9.18
CA LEU A 373 -13.63 -8.85 -8.11
C LEU A 373 -12.22 -9.26 -8.48
N ARG A 374 -11.28 -9.00 -7.58
CA ARG A 374 -9.88 -9.39 -7.73
C ARG A 374 -9.53 -10.58 -6.86
N PHE A 375 -10.29 -10.81 -5.79
CA PHE A 375 -10.08 -11.96 -4.90
C PHE A 375 -11.34 -12.85 -4.76
N PRO A 376 -11.82 -13.45 -5.87
CA PRO A 376 -13.05 -14.27 -5.85
C PRO A 376 -12.87 -15.69 -5.27
N VAL A 377 -11.66 -16.10 -4.89
CA VAL A 377 -11.38 -17.47 -4.37
C VAL A 377 -11.54 -17.55 -2.88
N ASP A 378 -10.94 -16.58 -2.19
CA ASP A 378 -10.82 -16.53 -0.74
C ASP A 378 -11.76 -15.48 -0.13
N ASP A 379 -12.58 -14.82 -0.96
CA ASP A 379 -13.56 -13.81 -0.58
C ASP A 379 -13.01 -12.85 0.48
N SER A 380 -11.79 -12.33 0.24
CA SER A 380 -11.03 -11.59 1.26
C SER A 380 -10.73 -10.15 0.86
N GLU A 381 -11.27 -9.68 -0.26
CA GLU A 381 -10.98 -8.36 -0.82
C GLU A 381 -11.26 -7.21 0.16
N ALA A 382 -12.38 -7.27 0.90
CA ALA A 382 -12.70 -6.22 1.87
C ALA A 382 -11.74 -6.24 3.07
N ALA A 383 -11.31 -7.42 3.51
CA ALA A 383 -10.30 -7.54 4.56
C ALA A 383 -8.91 -7.07 4.11
N ARG A 384 -8.48 -7.40 2.88
CA ARG A 384 -7.23 -6.91 2.27
C ARG A 384 -7.25 -5.39 2.10
N HIS A 385 -8.35 -4.82 1.62
CA HIS A 385 -8.52 -3.36 1.52
C HIS A 385 -8.49 -2.68 2.90
N ALA A 386 -9.01 -3.34 3.93
CA ALA A 386 -8.90 -2.85 5.30
C ALA A 386 -7.43 -2.83 5.77
N ILE A 387 -6.62 -3.86 5.46
CA ILE A 387 -5.16 -3.84 5.71
C ILE A 387 -4.50 -2.69 4.95
N GLN A 388 -4.82 -2.49 3.67
CA GLN A 388 -4.32 -1.36 2.87
C GLN A 388 -4.61 -0.01 3.56
N SER A 389 -5.86 0.18 4.01
CA SER A 389 -6.29 1.39 4.72
C SER A 389 -5.52 1.59 6.02
N LEU A 390 -5.41 0.53 6.84
CA LEU A 390 -4.67 0.57 8.10
C LEU A 390 -3.20 0.89 7.86
N LEU A 391 -2.56 0.30 6.84
CA LEU A 391 -1.17 0.57 6.50
C LEU A 391 -0.95 2.04 6.13
N GLY A 392 -1.85 2.61 5.31
CA GLY A 392 -1.82 4.04 4.97
C GLY A 392 -2.03 4.96 6.17
N VAL A 393 -2.89 4.58 7.12
CA VAL A 393 -3.07 5.35 8.37
C VAL A 393 -1.88 5.19 9.31
N LEU A 394 -1.31 4.00 9.42
CA LEU A 394 -0.09 3.76 10.19
C LEU A 394 1.06 4.57 9.64
N ALA A 395 1.20 4.71 8.32
CA ALA A 395 2.20 5.57 7.68
C ALA A 395 2.21 7.00 8.27
N LEU A 396 1.06 7.54 8.69
CA LEU A 396 0.96 8.85 9.34
C LEU A 396 1.56 8.86 10.76
N ALA A 397 1.72 7.72 11.41
CA ALA A 397 2.40 7.54 12.69
C ALA A 397 3.93 7.36 12.56
N ALA A 398 4.49 7.27 11.34
CA ALA A 398 5.94 7.16 11.09
C ALA A 398 6.72 8.38 11.60
N LEU A 399 7.78 8.17 12.39
CA LEU A 399 8.70 9.24 12.72
C LEU A 399 9.50 9.61 11.46
N PRO A 400 9.96 10.87 11.30
CA PRO A 400 10.79 11.24 10.15
C PRO A 400 11.97 10.29 10.01
N GLY A 401 12.10 9.70 8.82
CA GLY A 401 13.18 8.77 8.54
C GLY A 401 13.03 7.39 9.21
N SER A 402 11.82 7.03 9.65
CA SER A 402 11.49 5.68 10.12
C SER A 402 10.27 5.13 9.39
N ARG A 403 10.15 3.81 9.35
CA ARG A 403 8.86 3.16 9.10
C ARG A 403 7.91 3.40 10.27
N ALA A 404 6.62 3.35 9.99
CA ALA A 404 5.56 3.36 10.98
C ALA A 404 5.25 1.96 11.52
N LEU A 405 5.42 0.94 10.71
CA LEU A 405 5.14 -0.46 11.06
C LEU A 405 6.02 -0.91 12.24
N PRO A 406 5.43 -1.15 13.43
CA PRO A 406 6.18 -1.66 14.57
C PRO A 406 6.39 -3.18 14.44
N LEU A 407 7.48 -3.69 15.02
CA LEU A 407 7.72 -5.13 15.14
C LEU A 407 6.69 -5.77 16.08
N GLY A 408 5.82 -6.61 15.51
CA GLY A 408 4.74 -7.26 16.23
C GLY A 408 3.48 -7.40 15.37
N HIS A 409 2.40 -7.82 16.00
CA HIS A 409 1.15 -8.17 15.35
C HIS A 409 0.06 -7.15 15.66
N THR A 410 -0.38 -6.39 14.65
CA THR A 410 -1.56 -5.53 14.76
C THR A 410 -2.80 -6.28 14.27
N VAL A 411 -3.79 -6.44 15.14
CA VAL A 411 -5.08 -7.07 14.86
C VAL A 411 -6.18 -6.01 14.92
N MET A 412 -6.96 -5.92 13.85
CA MET A 412 -8.08 -5.00 13.69
C MET A 412 -9.38 -5.78 13.47
N TYR A 413 -10.47 -5.38 14.11
CA TYR A 413 -11.81 -5.89 13.83
C TYR A 413 -12.82 -4.74 13.72
N ARG A 414 -13.55 -4.66 12.61
CA ARG A 414 -14.58 -3.64 12.32
C ARG A 414 -14.12 -2.19 12.54
N ALA A 415 -12.81 -1.94 12.45
CA ALA A 415 -12.25 -0.64 12.76
C ALA A 415 -12.23 0.26 11.51
N GLY A 416 -13.18 1.19 11.45
CA GLY A 416 -13.18 2.25 10.44
C GLY A 416 -12.06 3.27 10.64
N LEU A 417 -11.91 4.19 9.68
CA LEU A 417 -10.85 5.21 9.68
C LEU A 417 -10.74 6.04 10.98
N PRO A 418 -11.84 6.46 11.66
CA PRO A 418 -11.72 7.18 12.92
C PRO A 418 -10.95 6.40 14.00
N LEU A 419 -11.24 5.10 14.14
CA LEU A 419 -10.58 4.24 15.12
C LEU A 419 -9.13 3.92 14.71
N GLN A 420 -8.87 3.76 13.40
CA GLN A 420 -7.50 3.62 12.88
C GLN A 420 -6.65 4.85 13.18
N LEU A 421 -7.20 6.06 13.01
CA LEU A 421 -6.51 7.31 13.33
C LEU A 421 -6.30 7.46 14.84
N GLU A 422 -7.24 7.03 15.67
CA GLU A 422 -7.05 6.98 17.13
C GLU A 422 -5.91 6.04 17.52
N PHE A 423 -5.88 4.85 16.93
CA PHE A 423 -4.78 3.89 17.11
C PHE A 423 -3.44 4.49 16.69
N ALA A 424 -3.35 5.10 15.50
CA ALA A 424 -2.14 5.76 15.01
C ALA A 424 -1.68 6.90 15.94
N ARG A 425 -2.59 7.66 16.56
CA ARG A 425 -2.25 8.66 17.59
C ARG A 425 -1.74 8.03 18.88
N ALA A 426 -2.30 6.90 19.28
CA ALA A 426 -1.81 6.16 20.45
C ALA A 426 -0.42 5.58 20.19
N LEU A 427 -0.23 4.93 19.04
CA LEU A 427 1.06 4.40 18.59
C LEU A 427 2.11 5.49 18.52
N ARG A 428 1.80 6.63 17.87
CA ARG A 428 2.72 7.77 17.78
C ARG A 428 3.22 8.22 19.15
N ARG A 429 2.34 8.30 20.15
CA ARG A 429 2.71 8.73 21.51
C ARG A 429 3.71 7.78 22.15
N GLU A 430 3.46 6.47 22.05
CA GLU A 430 4.37 5.43 22.54
C GLU A 430 5.72 5.49 21.83
N LEU A 431 5.73 5.58 20.50
CA LEU A 431 6.96 5.67 19.71
C LEU A 431 7.77 6.93 20.07
N THR A 432 7.13 8.08 20.24
CA THR A 432 7.80 9.31 20.66
C THR A 432 8.38 9.20 22.07
N GLN A 433 7.68 8.55 23.00
CA GLN A 433 8.20 8.31 24.35
C GLN A 433 9.43 7.40 24.32
N LEU A 434 9.37 6.29 23.59
CA LEU A 434 10.49 5.35 23.45
C LEU A 434 11.70 6.00 22.80
N ALA A 435 11.49 6.83 21.78
CA ALA A 435 12.54 7.60 21.16
C ALA A 435 13.27 8.52 22.15
N ALA A 436 12.50 9.23 22.99
CA ALA A 436 13.05 10.13 24.00
C ALA A 436 13.83 9.36 25.08
N GLU A 437 13.37 8.16 25.47
CA GLU A 437 14.03 7.30 26.46
C GLU A 437 15.31 6.66 25.92
N THR A 438 15.33 6.26 24.64
CA THR A 438 16.48 5.62 23.99
C THR A 438 17.51 6.60 23.46
N GLY A 439 17.21 7.91 23.46
CA GLY A 439 18.07 8.94 22.90
C GLY A 439 18.19 8.86 21.36
N ALA A 440 17.24 8.20 20.70
CA ALA A 440 17.17 8.17 19.25
C ALA A 440 16.90 9.61 18.74
N GLU A 441 17.74 10.11 17.83
CA GLU A 441 17.50 11.39 17.16
C GLU A 441 16.26 11.27 16.28
N VAL A 442 15.12 11.67 16.82
CA VAL A 442 13.89 11.80 16.06
C VAL A 442 13.80 13.23 15.56
N GLY A 443 13.84 13.40 14.24
CA GLY A 443 13.58 14.69 13.61
C GLY A 443 12.23 15.26 14.07
N GLY A 444 12.17 16.56 14.31
CA GLY A 444 10.92 17.22 14.70
C GLY A 444 10.05 17.58 13.50
N TRP A 445 8.76 17.27 13.56
CA TRP A 445 7.71 17.92 12.77
C TRP A 445 6.83 18.79 13.65
#